data_AF-X1LVW9-F1
#
_entry.id   AF-X1LVW9-F1
#
_cell.length_a   1.000
_cell.length_b   1.000
_cell.length_c   1.000
_cell.angle_alpha   90.00
_cell.angle_beta   90.00
_cell.angle_gamma   90.00
#
_symmetry.space_group_name_H-M   'P 1'
#
loop_
_entity.id
_entity.type
_entity.pdbx_description
1 polymer ?
#
loop_
_entity_poly.entity_id
_entity_poly.type
_entity_poly.pdbx_seq_one_letter_code
_entity_poly.pdbx_strand_id
1 'polypeptide(L)'
;MLTTITKEAFPLIRYRTGDITTLDASSCGCGRTLIRMKKVAGRTDEMVTINGVSFFPSQIEHIFSQIWGVEPRSCLEIDRRGNQDIVNILVKVSEKIFFDEMKKLQDLKSKVEREIYQDLGISVKVKLVEPDSFARGTKGKRVIDKRESS
;
A
#
# COMPACT_ATOMS: atom_id res chain seq x y z
N MET A 1 -4.69 9.21 -19.21
CA MET A 1 -5.62 10.33 -19.45
C MET A 1 -6.81 9.80 -20.23
N LEU A 2 -8.01 10.36 -20.04
CA LEU A 2 -9.24 9.93 -20.70
C LEU A 2 -9.88 11.07 -21.50
N THR A 3 -10.48 10.76 -22.63
CA THR A 3 -11.29 11.70 -23.43
C THR A 3 -12.61 11.03 -23.74
N THR A 4 -13.74 11.67 -23.45
CA THR A 4 -15.06 11.15 -23.83
C THR A 4 -15.30 11.44 -25.31
N ILE A 5 -15.68 10.42 -26.08
CA ILE A 5 -15.88 10.54 -27.54
C ILE A 5 -17.36 10.72 -27.90
N THR A 6 -18.29 10.29 -27.04
CA THR A 6 -19.74 10.26 -27.33
C THR A 6 -20.57 11.20 -26.45
N LYS A 7 -19.96 11.93 -25.52
CA LYS A 7 -20.68 12.74 -24.52
C LYS A 7 -20.74 14.20 -24.96
N GLU A 8 -21.95 14.73 -25.17
CA GLU A 8 -22.16 16.07 -25.73
C GLU A 8 -22.33 17.17 -24.66
N ALA A 9 -23.08 16.90 -23.58
CA ALA A 9 -23.39 17.94 -22.59
C ALA A 9 -22.18 18.34 -21.71
N PHE A 10 -21.34 17.37 -21.34
CA PHE A 10 -20.17 17.59 -20.48
C PHE A 10 -19.00 16.70 -20.96
N PRO A 11 -18.34 17.05 -22.08
CA PRO A 11 -17.21 16.29 -22.59
C PRO A 11 -15.98 16.46 -21.68
N LEU A 12 -15.29 15.36 -21.41
CA LEU A 12 -13.98 15.37 -20.75
C LEU A 12 -12.90 15.29 -21.83
N ILE A 13 -11.94 16.22 -21.80
CA ILE A 13 -10.80 16.25 -22.73
C ILE A 13 -9.52 16.02 -21.93
N ARG A 14 -8.77 14.97 -22.28
CA ARG A 14 -7.49 14.60 -21.64
C ARG A 14 -7.55 14.61 -20.10
N TYR A 15 -8.68 14.20 -19.54
CA TYR A 15 -8.90 14.18 -18.10
C TYR A 15 -7.90 13.25 -17.40
N ARG A 16 -7.29 13.77 -16.34
CA ARG A 16 -6.29 13.04 -15.54
C ARG A 16 -7.00 12.40 -14.35
N THR A 17 -7.22 11.09 -14.42
CA THR A 17 -7.86 10.33 -13.32
C THR A 17 -6.95 10.18 -12.11
N GLY A 18 -5.64 10.22 -12.33
CA GLY A 18 -4.63 9.90 -11.33
C GLY A 18 -4.41 8.39 -11.16
N ASP A 19 -5.16 7.53 -11.84
CA ASP A 19 -4.98 6.08 -11.72
C ASP A 19 -3.74 5.59 -12.44
N ILE A 20 -3.07 4.61 -11.84
CA ILE A 20 -1.89 3.93 -12.39
C ILE A 20 -2.29 2.52 -12.80
N THR A 21 -2.02 2.19 -14.05
CA THR A 21 -2.35 0.90 -14.65
C THR A 21 -1.39 0.60 -15.81
N THR A 22 -1.50 -0.61 -16.37
CA THR A 22 -0.78 -1.04 -17.57
C THR A 22 -1.78 -1.37 -18.66
N LEU A 23 -1.46 -0.97 -19.90
CA LEU A 23 -2.21 -1.32 -21.09
C LEU A 23 -1.61 -2.56 -21.76
N ASP A 24 -2.47 -3.50 -22.13
CA ASP A 24 -2.15 -4.73 -22.84
C ASP A 24 -2.77 -4.69 -24.24
N ALA A 25 -1.91 -4.59 -25.24
CA ALA A 25 -2.28 -4.54 -26.66
C ALA A 25 -2.33 -5.93 -27.32
N SER A 26 -2.14 -7.02 -26.57
CA SER A 26 -2.18 -8.37 -27.14
C SER A 26 -3.61 -8.80 -27.51
N SER A 27 -3.71 -9.64 -28.55
CA SER A 27 -4.97 -10.20 -29.04
C SER A 27 -5.72 -10.95 -27.94
N CYS A 28 -7.02 -10.65 -27.79
CA CYS A 28 -7.85 -11.32 -26.81
C CYS A 28 -8.59 -12.51 -27.42
N GLY A 29 -8.69 -13.63 -26.70
CA GLY A 29 -9.43 -14.83 -27.13
C GLY A 29 -10.92 -14.61 -27.40
N CYS A 30 -11.50 -13.48 -26.98
CA CYS A 30 -12.88 -13.11 -27.32
C CYS A 30 -13.04 -12.42 -28.70
N GLY A 31 -11.96 -12.20 -29.45
CA GLY A 31 -11.97 -11.60 -30.78
C GLY A 31 -12.07 -10.07 -30.83
N ARG A 32 -12.23 -9.38 -29.68
CA ARG A 32 -12.23 -7.91 -29.64
C ARG A 32 -10.82 -7.35 -29.89
N THR A 33 -10.77 -6.23 -30.61
CA THR A 33 -9.53 -5.51 -30.99
C THR A 33 -9.17 -4.36 -30.06
N LEU A 34 -10.01 -4.08 -29.04
CA LEU A 34 -9.76 -3.02 -28.07
C LEU A 34 -8.57 -3.36 -27.17
N ILE A 35 -7.75 -2.35 -26.86
CA ILE A 35 -6.68 -2.43 -25.86
C ILE A 35 -7.29 -2.78 -24.51
N ARG A 36 -6.70 -3.75 -23.81
CA ARG A 36 -7.12 -4.15 -22.46
C ARG A 36 -6.34 -3.37 -21.42
N MET A 37 -6.99 -3.05 -20.31
CA MET A 37 -6.36 -2.38 -19.18
C MET A 37 -6.27 -3.38 -18.02
N LYS A 38 -5.11 -3.50 -17.39
CA LYS A 38 -4.99 -4.27 -16.15
C LYS A 38 -5.75 -3.58 -15.02
N LYS A 39 -6.03 -4.32 -13.95
CA LYS A 39 -6.61 -3.75 -12.73
C LYS A 39 -5.78 -2.54 -12.28
N VAL A 40 -6.45 -1.47 -11.85
CA VAL A 40 -5.80 -0.27 -11.31
C VAL A 40 -4.91 -0.69 -10.14
N ALA A 41 -3.62 -0.35 -10.22
CA ALA A 41 -2.62 -0.69 -9.21
C ALA A 41 -2.64 0.26 -8.02
N GLY A 42 -3.00 1.52 -8.27
CA GLY A 42 -3.10 2.58 -7.28
C GLY A 42 -3.41 3.92 -7.93
N ARG A 43 -3.40 4.99 -7.14
CA ARG A 43 -3.57 6.35 -7.63
C ARG A 43 -2.36 7.21 -7.27
N THR A 44 -2.00 8.14 -8.15
CA THR A 44 -0.83 9.03 -8.00
C THR A 44 -0.89 9.89 -6.74
N ASP A 45 -2.10 10.23 -6.27
CA ASP A 45 -2.33 10.98 -5.02
C ASP A 45 -2.16 10.11 -3.76
N GLU A 46 -2.16 8.78 -3.87
CA GLU A 46 -1.90 7.85 -2.77
C GLU A 46 -0.43 7.42 -2.67
N MET A 47 0.44 7.95 -3.54
CA MET A 47 1.86 7.59 -3.55
C MET A 47 2.57 8.17 -2.33
N VAL A 48 3.36 7.34 -1.65
CA VAL A 48 4.16 7.72 -0.49
C VAL A 48 5.63 7.70 -0.89
N THR A 49 6.36 8.77 -0.56
CA THR A 49 7.81 8.87 -0.80
C THR A 49 8.56 8.94 0.51
N ILE A 50 9.53 8.01 0.68
CA ILE A 50 10.37 7.88 1.87
C ILE A 50 11.81 7.66 1.41
N ASN A 51 12.74 8.48 1.89
CA ASN A 51 14.18 8.38 1.54
C ASN A 51 14.45 8.26 0.03
N GLY A 52 13.66 8.93 -0.82
CA GLY A 52 13.81 8.91 -2.28
C GLY A 52 13.14 7.73 -3.00
N VAL A 53 12.56 6.77 -2.25
CA VAL A 53 11.79 5.65 -2.81
C VAL A 53 10.31 5.99 -2.78
N SER A 54 9.61 5.82 -3.91
CA SER A 54 8.16 6.06 -4.01
C SER A 54 7.41 4.74 -4.21
N PHE A 55 6.37 4.52 -3.40
CA PHE A 55 5.57 3.29 -3.43
C PHE A 55 4.11 3.58 -3.02
N PHE A 56 3.22 2.61 -3.28
CA PHE A 56 1.83 2.67 -2.86
C PHE A 56 1.61 1.85 -1.58
N PRO A 57 0.78 2.31 -0.62
CA PRO A 57 0.37 1.50 0.52
C PRO A 57 -0.21 0.13 0.11
N SER A 58 -0.89 0.04 -1.05
CA SER A 58 -1.41 -1.21 -1.60
C SER A 58 -0.32 -2.25 -1.90
N GLN A 59 0.91 -1.85 -2.23
CA GLN A 59 2.02 -2.79 -2.44
C GLN A 59 2.42 -3.47 -1.12
N ILE A 60 2.42 -2.72 -0.02
CA ILE A 60 2.67 -3.27 1.31
C ILE A 60 1.55 -4.23 1.72
N GLU A 61 0.29 -3.86 1.49
CA GLU A 61 -0.86 -4.76 1.74
C GLU A 61 -0.77 -6.04 0.90
N HIS A 62 -0.24 -5.96 -0.33
CA HIS A 62 0.00 -7.15 -1.15
C HIS A 62 1.06 -8.07 -0.54
N ILE A 63 2.18 -7.54 -0.07
CA ILE A 63 3.21 -8.33 0.64
C ILE A 63 2.59 -9.02 1.87
N PHE A 64 1.79 -8.30 2.66
CA PHE A 64 1.09 -8.88 3.81
C PHE A 64 0.12 -9.98 3.42
N SER A 65 -0.59 -9.85 2.29
CA SER A 65 -1.52 -10.88 1.82
C SER A 65 -0.85 -12.22 1.52
N GLN A 66 0.46 -12.23 1.26
CA GLN A 66 1.24 -13.45 1.01
C GLN A 66 1.77 -14.09 2.31
N ILE A 67 1.65 -13.41 3.46
CA ILE A 67 2.18 -13.86 4.75
C ILE A 67 1.03 -14.37 5.61
N TRP A 68 1.02 -15.67 5.89
CA TRP A 68 -0.02 -16.29 6.71
C TRP A 68 -0.05 -15.69 8.13
N GLY A 69 -1.25 -15.36 8.62
CA GLY A 69 -1.45 -14.91 9.99
C GLY A 69 -1.51 -13.40 10.21
N VAL A 70 -1.30 -12.63 9.15
CA VAL A 70 -1.29 -11.18 9.17
C VAL A 70 -2.52 -10.65 8.45
N GLU A 71 -3.23 -9.68 9.04
CA GLU A 71 -4.31 -9.03 8.31
C GLU A 71 -3.75 -8.11 7.21
N PRO A 72 -4.33 -8.11 6.00
CA PRO A 72 -3.84 -7.27 4.90
C PRO A 72 -3.90 -5.78 5.19
N ARG A 73 -4.84 -5.33 6.03
CA ARG A 73 -4.98 -3.93 6.37
C ARG A 73 -3.87 -3.51 7.34
N SER A 74 -3.04 -2.59 6.87
CA SER A 74 -2.00 -1.95 7.66
C SER A 74 -2.17 -0.43 7.68
N CYS A 75 -1.55 0.22 8.66
CA CYS A 75 -1.40 1.67 8.69
C CYS A 75 0.08 2.00 8.71
N LEU A 76 0.51 2.84 7.78
CA LEU A 76 1.86 3.40 7.77
C LEU A 76 1.88 4.64 8.66
N GLU A 77 2.80 4.65 9.62
CA GLU A 77 3.14 5.82 10.42
C GLU A 77 4.54 6.26 10.02
N ILE A 78 4.63 7.46 9.47
CA ILE A 78 5.89 8.05 9.01
C ILE A 78 6.25 9.15 10.01
N ASP A 79 7.46 9.07 10.55
CA ASP A 79 8.02 10.02 11.50
C ASP A 79 9.40 10.46 11.00
N ARG A 80 9.94 11.55 11.54
CA ARG A 80 11.28 12.03 11.22
C ARG A 80 12.04 12.31 12.51
N ARG A 81 13.21 11.69 12.67
CA ARG A 81 14.15 12.00 13.77
C ARG A 81 15.45 12.50 13.18
N GLY A 82 15.73 13.79 13.37
CA GLY A 82 16.85 14.46 12.70
C GLY A 82 16.68 14.40 11.17
N ASN A 83 17.69 13.87 10.47
CA ASN A 83 17.68 13.73 9.00
C ASN A 83 17.19 12.35 8.51
N GLN A 84 16.70 11.48 9.40
CA GLN A 84 16.29 10.14 9.02
C GLN A 84 14.78 9.96 9.17
N ASP A 85 14.14 9.53 8.08
CA ASP A 85 12.73 9.13 8.09
C ASP A 85 12.62 7.75 8.77
N ILE A 86 11.73 7.64 9.76
CA ILE A 86 11.42 6.41 10.48
C ILE A 86 10.03 5.95 10.06
N VAL A 87 9.94 4.75 9.51
CA VAL A 87 8.68 4.16 9.05
C VAL A 87 8.25 3.07 10.01
N ASN A 88 7.10 3.25 10.65
CA ASN A 88 6.45 2.21 11.42
C ASN A 88 5.25 1.67 10.64
N ILE A 89 5.14 0.35 10.52
CA ILE A 89 3.95 -0.28 9.94
C ILE A 89 3.17 -0.94 11.06
N LEU A 90 1.97 -0.44 11.29
CA LEU A 90 1.03 -0.97 12.26
C LEU A 90 0.19 -2.04 11.59
N VAL A 91 0.26 -3.26 12.12
CA VAL A 91 -0.35 -4.43 11.50
C VAL A 91 -1.18 -5.18 12.53
N LYS A 92 -2.42 -5.51 12.16
CA LYS A 92 -3.28 -6.36 12.99
C LYS A 92 -2.87 -7.82 12.84
N VAL A 93 -2.77 -8.49 13.97
CA VAL A 93 -2.59 -9.93 14.05
C VAL A 93 -3.86 -10.58 14.56
N SER A 94 -4.19 -11.73 13.98
CA SER A 94 -5.33 -12.53 14.47
C SER A 94 -5.08 -13.00 15.91
N GLU A 95 -6.14 -13.08 16.71
CA GLU A 95 -6.07 -13.53 18.12
C GLU A 95 -5.37 -14.89 18.28
N LYS A 96 -5.50 -15.76 17.27
CA LYS A 96 -4.87 -17.10 17.24
C LYS A 96 -3.35 -17.06 17.28
N ILE A 97 -2.73 -16.00 16.78
CA ILE A 97 -1.26 -15.84 16.74
C ILE A 97 -0.77 -15.00 17.91
N PHE A 98 -1.61 -14.15 18.48
CA PHE A 98 -1.26 -13.34 19.64
C PHE A 98 -0.93 -14.21 20.88
N PHE A 99 -1.56 -15.39 20.99
CA PHE A 99 -1.31 -16.35 22.07
C PHE A 99 -0.09 -17.27 21.84
N ASP A 100 0.57 -17.19 20.68
CA ASP A 100 1.67 -18.09 20.33
C ASP A 100 3.03 -17.52 20.83
N GLU A 101 4.01 -18.40 21.02
CA GLU A 101 5.32 -18.10 21.63
C GLU A 101 5.94 -16.79 21.10
N MET A 102 6.42 -15.93 22.01
CA MET A 102 7.05 -14.63 21.72
C MET A 102 8.15 -14.69 20.64
N LYS A 103 8.77 -15.85 20.48
CA LYS A 103 9.76 -16.17 19.44
C LYS A 103 9.16 -16.18 18.02
N LYS A 104 7.99 -16.81 17.83
CA LYS A 104 7.30 -16.86 16.52
C LYS A 104 6.85 -15.48 16.06
N LEU A 105 6.42 -14.62 16.99
CA LEU A 105 6.05 -13.23 16.70
C LEU A 105 7.26 -12.41 16.23
N GLN A 106 8.42 -12.60 16.85
CA GLN A 106 9.67 -11.97 16.41
C GLN A 106 10.11 -12.47 15.03
N ASP A 107 10.06 -13.78 14.79
CA ASP A 107 10.43 -14.36 13.50
C ASP A 107 9.52 -13.84 12.37
N LEU A 108 8.21 -13.76 12.63
CA LEU A 108 7.24 -13.21 11.69
C LEU A 108 7.49 -11.73 11.40
N LYS A 109 7.80 -10.95 12.44
CA LYS A 109 8.16 -9.54 12.30
C LYS A 109 9.40 -9.35 11.42
N SER A 110 10.49 -10.07 11.72
CA SER A 110 11.74 -10.00 10.96
C SER A 110 11.56 -10.49 9.52
N LYS A 111 10.71 -11.50 9.30
CA LYS A 111 10.34 -11.95 7.96
C LYS A 111 9.67 -10.82 7.16
N VAL A 112 8.64 -10.19 7.71
CA VAL A 112 7.92 -9.08 7.05
C VAL A 112 8.88 -7.93 6.72
N GLU A 113 9.70 -7.51 7.69
CA GLU A 113 10.65 -6.41 7.49
C GLU A 113 11.64 -6.71 6.36
N ARG A 114 12.09 -7.97 6.25
CA ARG A 114 12.96 -8.42 5.18
C ARG A 114 12.28 -8.43 3.81
N GLU A 115 11.06 -8.96 3.70
CA GLU A 115 10.33 -8.99 2.43
C GLU A 115 10.06 -7.56 1.92
N ILE A 116 9.68 -6.64 2.82
CA ILE A 116 9.47 -5.22 2.46
C ILE A 116 10.78 -4.58 1.98
N TYR A 117 11.90 -4.86 2.64
CA TYR A 117 13.20 -4.37 2.18
C TYR A 117 13.60 -4.94 0.82
N GLN A 118 13.31 -6.22 0.55
CA GLN A 118 13.62 -6.87 -0.72
C GLN A 118 12.77 -6.34 -1.89
N ASP A 119 11.46 -6.13 -1.66
CA ASP A 119 10.53 -5.69 -2.71
C ASP A 119 10.55 -4.18 -2.95
N LEU A 120 10.69 -3.39 -1.88
CA LEU A 120 10.57 -1.93 -1.93
C LEU A 120 11.88 -1.19 -1.65
N GLY A 121 12.92 -1.84 -1.12
CA GLY A 121 14.21 -1.20 -0.81
C GLY A 121 14.17 -0.24 0.39
N ILE A 122 13.11 -0.30 1.21
CA ILE A 122 12.93 0.59 2.37
C ILE A 122 13.07 -0.17 3.69
N SER A 123 13.77 0.43 4.64
CA SER A 123 13.85 -0.08 6.01
C SER A 123 12.64 0.38 6.81
N VAL A 124 11.89 -0.57 7.37
CA VAL A 124 10.66 -0.32 8.13
C VAL A 124 10.72 -1.06 9.47
N LYS A 125 9.96 -0.56 10.45
CA LYS A 125 9.76 -1.23 11.73
C LYS A 125 8.32 -1.70 11.85
N VAL A 126 8.11 -3.00 11.95
CA VAL A 126 6.77 -3.58 12.07
C VAL A 126 6.34 -3.59 13.54
N LYS A 127 5.15 -3.07 13.81
CA LYS A 127 4.51 -3.05 15.13
C LYS A 127 3.22 -3.85 15.03
N LEU A 128 3.20 -5.01 15.68
CA LEU A 128 2.00 -5.82 15.81
C LEU A 128 1.10 -5.17 16.86
N VAL A 129 -0.15 -4.91 16.49
CA VAL A 129 -1.14 -4.28 17.38
C VAL A 129 -2.37 -5.15 17.51
N GLU A 130 -3.01 -5.07 18.68
CA GLU A 130 -4.27 -5.75 18.93
C GLU A 130 -5.38 -5.21 17.98
N PRO A 131 -6.34 -6.07 17.58
CA PRO A 131 -7.39 -5.71 16.63
C PRO A 131 -8.17 -4.43 16.97
N ASP A 132 -8.40 -4.18 18.26
CA ASP A 132 -9.20 -3.08 18.81
C ASP A 132 -8.42 -1.78 19.07
N SER A 133 -7.09 -1.83 19.10
CA SER A 133 -6.24 -0.65 19.32
C SER A 133 -6.14 0.21 18.05
N PHE A 134 -6.17 -0.45 16.88
CA PHE A 134 -6.05 0.18 15.56
C PHE A 134 -7.19 1.16 15.24
N ALA A 135 -8.41 0.88 15.71
CA ALA A 135 -9.60 1.66 15.39
C ALA A 135 -9.65 3.04 16.09
N ARG A 136 -9.05 3.15 17.28
CA ARG A 136 -9.09 4.39 18.08
C ARG A 136 -8.08 5.45 17.64
N GLY A 137 -6.91 5.05 17.13
CA GLY A 137 -5.83 5.98 16.80
C GLY A 137 -5.78 6.48 15.35
N THR A 138 -6.22 5.66 14.39
CA THR A 138 -5.92 5.90 12.96
C THR A 138 -7.05 6.59 12.18
N LYS A 139 -8.27 6.68 12.74
CA LYS A 139 -9.48 7.15 12.03
C LYS A 139 -9.66 6.50 10.64
N GLY A 140 -9.18 5.27 10.45
CA GLY A 140 -9.25 4.56 9.15
C GLY A 140 -8.30 5.07 8.07
N LYS A 141 -7.32 5.94 8.40
CA LYS A 141 -6.29 6.38 7.46
C LYS A 141 -5.27 5.25 7.20
N ARG A 142 -4.88 5.09 5.94
CA ARG A 142 -3.82 4.13 5.52
C ARG A 142 -2.41 4.67 5.78
N VAL A 143 -2.25 5.99 5.80
CA VAL A 143 -0.99 6.68 6.02
C VAL A 143 -1.20 7.82 7.03
N ILE A 144 -0.34 7.86 8.04
CA ILE A 144 -0.23 8.92 9.03
C ILE A 144 1.17 9.49 8.89
N ASP A 145 1.25 10.66 8.26
CA ASP A 145 2.49 11.42 8.17
C ASP A 145 2.60 12.36 9.37
N LYS A 146 3.58 12.12 10.24
CA LYS A 146 3.89 12.92 11.42
C LYS A 146 5.12 13.81 11.22
N ARG A 147 5.72 13.80 10.02
CA ARG A 147 6.83 14.70 9.71
C ARG A 147 6.30 16.12 9.84
N GLU A 148 6.98 16.96 10.63
CA GLU A 148 6.58 18.37 10.74
C GLU A 148 6.65 19.02 9.36
N SER A 149 5.53 19.61 8.93
CA SER A 149 5.49 20.44 7.73
C SER A 149 6.32 21.69 7.99
N SER A 150 7.54 21.73 7.45
CA SER A 150 8.26 23.01 7.28
C SER A 150 7.57 23.86 6.23
#